data_AF-A0A897NYK4-F1
#
_entry.id   AF-A0A897NYK4-F1
#
_cell.length_a   1.000
_cell.length_b   1.000
_cell.length_c   1.000
_cell.angle_alpha   90.00
_cell.angle_beta   90.00
_cell.angle_gamma   90.00
#
_symmetry.space_group_name_H-M   'P 1'
#
loop_
_entity.id
_entity.type
_entity.pdbx_description
1 polymer ?
#
loop_
_entity_poly.entity_id
_entity_poly.type
_entity_poly.pdbx_seq_one_letter_code
_entity_poly.pdbx_strand_id
1 'polypeptide(L)'
;MPTITVWNEYIHEKENDRAAELYPDGIHAHIADVLAEAGHDTHTATLQEPDHGLTEDVLEDTDVLYWWGHIAHDEVDDAVADRVARHVREGMGLIVLHSGHHAKPFRQLLGMDADLTWREAEERERLHVIDPGHPIASGLPESFVVPEAEMYGEPFTVPEPDRLVFVSWFEGGEVFRSGCCYRRGKGRIFYFRPGHETYPVYHQDEIQTVLRNAAEWAAPVEGSPYPTAPRNVPDPAEDIDGYDR
;
A
#
# COMPACT_ATOMS: atom_id res chain seq x y z
N MET A 1 -10.03 14.07 8.66
CA MET A 1 -9.23 13.64 7.50
C MET A 1 -8.10 12.82 8.05
N PRO A 2 -7.72 11.71 7.40
CA PRO A 2 -6.66 10.85 7.91
C PRO A 2 -5.31 11.55 7.91
N THR A 3 -4.49 11.28 8.92
CA THR A 3 -3.05 11.58 8.93
C THR A 3 -2.31 10.50 8.13
N ILE A 4 -1.52 10.90 7.15
CA ILE A 4 -0.90 9.99 6.19
C ILE A 4 0.62 10.05 6.29
N THR A 5 1.26 8.90 6.43
CA THR A 5 2.71 8.77 6.26
C THR A 5 2.99 8.13 4.90
N VAL A 6 3.84 8.76 4.09
CA VAL A 6 4.29 8.25 2.79
C VAL A 6 5.72 7.75 2.93
N TRP A 7 5.87 6.44 2.97
CA TRP A 7 7.17 5.78 3.08
C TRP A 7 7.74 5.45 1.69
N ASN A 8 9.00 5.81 1.47
CA ASN A 8 9.72 5.52 0.23
C ASN A 8 11.14 5.03 0.52
N GLU A 9 11.57 4.01 -0.22
CA GLU A 9 12.93 3.48 -0.15
C GLU A 9 14.01 4.55 -0.45
N TYR A 10 13.71 5.46 -1.38
CA TYR A 10 14.50 6.64 -1.72
C TYR A 10 15.97 6.37 -2.05
N ILE A 11 16.22 5.27 -2.79
CA ILE A 11 17.53 4.92 -3.36
C ILE A 11 17.58 5.31 -4.84
N HIS A 12 16.57 4.92 -5.62
CA HIS A 12 16.54 5.16 -7.06
C HIS A 12 16.68 6.63 -7.43
N GLU A 13 15.96 7.52 -6.76
CA GLU A 13 16.02 8.96 -7.04
C GLU A 13 17.38 9.60 -6.65
N LYS A 14 18.23 8.88 -5.91
CA LYS A 14 19.61 9.29 -5.59
C LYS A 14 20.65 8.73 -6.55
N GLU A 15 20.36 7.59 -7.18
CA GLU A 15 21.34 6.83 -7.97
C GLU A 15 21.04 6.80 -9.48
N ASN A 16 19.82 7.12 -9.88
CA ASN A 16 19.36 7.11 -11.26
C ASN A 16 18.95 8.52 -11.72
N ASP A 17 19.69 9.06 -12.70
CA ASP A 17 19.47 10.42 -13.22
C ASP A 17 18.04 10.65 -13.74
N ARG A 18 17.41 9.63 -14.33
CA ARG A 18 16.05 9.73 -14.87
C ARG A 18 15.03 9.81 -13.73
N ALA A 19 15.17 8.96 -12.71
CA ALA A 19 14.30 9.00 -11.53
C ALA A 19 14.46 10.35 -10.79
N ALA A 20 15.70 10.83 -10.64
CA ALA A 20 16.00 12.13 -10.03
C ALA A 20 15.41 13.31 -10.81
N GLU A 21 15.40 13.26 -12.15
CA GLU A 21 14.78 14.28 -13.00
C GLU A 21 13.26 14.33 -12.80
N LEU A 22 12.62 13.16 -12.70
CA LEU A 22 11.17 13.06 -12.55
C LEU A 22 10.69 13.37 -11.12
N TYR A 23 11.49 13.00 -10.13
CA TYR A 23 11.19 13.10 -8.71
C TYR A 23 12.41 13.64 -7.95
N PRO A 24 12.72 14.94 -8.09
CA PRO A 24 13.94 15.54 -7.52
C PRO A 24 14.00 15.47 -6.00
N ASP A 25 12.83 15.54 -5.35
CA ASP A 25 12.68 15.42 -3.89
C ASP A 25 12.20 14.01 -3.48
N GLY A 26 12.18 13.06 -4.43
CA GLY A 26 11.72 11.69 -4.26
C GLY A 26 10.22 11.47 -4.48
N ILE A 27 9.86 10.22 -4.79
CA ILE A 27 8.48 9.79 -5.06
C ILE A 27 7.57 10.08 -3.85
N HIS A 28 8.05 9.84 -2.64
CA HIS A 28 7.34 10.14 -1.40
C HIS A 28 6.91 11.61 -1.28
N ALA A 29 7.80 12.56 -1.59
CA ALA A 29 7.49 13.99 -1.49
C ALA A 29 6.36 14.35 -2.47
N HIS A 30 6.47 13.88 -3.72
CA HIS A 30 5.44 14.12 -4.74
C HIS A 30 4.08 13.53 -4.35
N ILE A 31 4.05 12.28 -3.86
CA ILE A 31 2.80 11.65 -3.39
C ILE A 31 2.24 12.38 -2.16
N ALA A 32 3.10 12.79 -1.22
CA ALA A 32 2.67 13.54 -0.04
C ALA A 32 2.05 14.89 -0.42
N ASP A 33 2.59 15.60 -1.41
CA ASP A 33 2.02 16.85 -1.94
C ASP A 33 0.63 16.60 -2.57
N VAL A 34 0.51 15.58 -3.42
CA VAL A 34 -0.77 15.18 -4.05
C VAL A 34 -1.88 14.91 -3.02
N LEU A 35 -1.51 14.32 -1.88
CA LEU A 35 -2.42 14.01 -0.78
C LEU A 35 -2.68 15.24 0.10
N ALA A 36 -1.68 16.09 0.35
CA ALA A 36 -1.84 17.35 1.07
C ALA A 36 -2.78 18.31 0.32
N GLU A 37 -2.70 18.38 -1.00
CA GLU A 37 -3.62 19.15 -1.85
C GLU A 37 -5.08 18.67 -1.72
N ALA A 38 -5.29 17.40 -1.35
CA ALA A 38 -6.61 16.85 -1.05
C ALA A 38 -7.10 17.16 0.38
N GLY A 39 -6.27 17.82 1.19
CA GLY A 39 -6.59 18.26 2.56
C GLY A 39 -6.08 17.35 3.67
N HIS A 40 -5.31 16.30 3.34
CA HIS A 40 -4.73 15.40 4.34
C HIS A 40 -3.55 16.06 5.07
N ASP A 41 -3.34 15.66 6.32
CA ASP A 41 -2.07 15.91 7.01
C ASP A 41 -1.06 14.85 6.55
N THR A 42 0.09 15.26 6.04
CA THR A 42 1.04 14.36 5.39
C THR A 42 2.44 14.44 5.99
N HIS A 43 3.02 13.28 6.21
CA HIS A 43 4.39 13.08 6.63
C HIS A 43 5.08 12.15 5.63
N THR A 44 6.41 12.20 5.62
CA THR A 44 7.23 11.28 4.83
C THR A 44 8.21 10.56 5.72
N ALA A 45 8.63 9.38 5.28
CA ALA A 45 9.67 8.59 5.92
C ALA A 45 10.46 7.83 4.86
N THR A 46 11.73 7.58 5.12
CA THR A 46 12.61 6.89 4.17
C THR A 46 13.43 5.78 4.82
N LEU A 47 13.94 4.85 3.99
CA LEU A 47 14.71 3.70 4.47
C LEU A 47 15.94 4.11 5.30
N GLN A 48 16.62 5.21 4.95
CA GLN A 48 17.88 5.61 5.61
C GLN A 48 17.69 6.39 6.91
N GLU A 49 16.45 6.72 7.29
CA GLU A 49 16.16 7.33 8.58
C GLU A 49 16.29 6.31 9.72
N PRO A 50 16.54 6.76 10.97
CA PRO A 50 16.48 5.89 12.14
C PRO A 50 15.13 5.16 12.22
N ASP A 51 15.15 3.84 12.49
CA ASP A 51 13.95 2.98 12.45
C ASP A 51 13.17 3.07 11.11
N HIS A 52 13.85 3.44 10.03
CA HIS A 52 13.26 3.73 8.71
C HIS A 52 12.19 4.83 8.74
N GLY A 53 12.28 5.74 9.72
CA GLY A 53 11.29 6.80 9.98
C GLY A 53 9.97 6.29 10.57
N LEU A 54 9.86 5.00 10.89
CA LEU A 54 8.62 4.34 11.35
C LEU A 54 8.72 3.94 12.82
N THR A 55 8.96 4.91 13.70
CA THR A 55 8.94 4.71 15.15
C THR A 55 7.51 4.37 15.63
N GLU A 56 7.39 3.91 16.88
CA GLU A 56 6.08 3.66 17.49
C GLU A 56 5.20 4.91 17.44
N ASP A 57 5.72 6.05 17.91
CA ASP A 57 5.00 7.33 17.94
C ASP A 57 4.50 7.73 16.53
N VAL A 58 5.33 7.59 15.49
CA VAL A 58 4.93 7.90 14.11
C VAL A 58 3.78 6.99 13.65
N LEU A 59 3.85 5.69 13.94
CA LEU A 59 2.82 4.74 13.55
C LEU A 59 1.54 4.82 14.40
N GLU A 60 1.62 5.32 15.63
CA GLU A 60 0.45 5.64 16.46
C GLU A 60 -0.32 6.84 15.91
N ASP A 61 0.39 7.84 15.37
CA ASP A 61 -0.20 9.04 14.76
C ASP A 61 -0.59 8.84 13.28
N THR A 62 -0.17 7.74 12.65
CA THR A 62 -0.48 7.45 11.24
C THR A 62 -1.81 6.71 11.10
N ASP A 63 -2.78 7.32 10.40
CA ASP A 63 -4.03 6.64 10.02
C ASP A 63 -3.83 5.73 8.81
N VAL A 64 -3.07 6.19 7.81
CA VAL A 64 -2.79 5.44 6.57
C VAL A 64 -1.32 5.53 6.21
N LEU A 65 -0.68 4.39 6.02
CA LEU A 65 0.69 4.28 5.55
C LEU A 65 0.71 3.98 4.04
N TYR A 66 1.36 4.82 3.25
CA TYR A 66 1.71 4.51 1.86
C TYR A 66 3.12 3.90 1.83
N TRP A 67 3.32 2.89 1.00
CA TRP A 67 4.59 2.17 0.91
C TRP A 67 5.03 2.01 -0.54
N TRP A 68 6.18 2.58 -0.87
CA TRP A 68 6.93 2.31 -2.11
C TRP A 68 8.35 1.83 -1.79
N GLY A 69 8.81 0.76 -2.42
CA GLY A 69 10.19 0.28 -2.32
C GLY A 69 10.48 -0.75 -3.40
N HIS A 70 11.75 -1.01 -3.72
CA HIS A 70 12.12 -1.82 -4.87
C HIS A 70 13.36 -2.68 -4.63
N ILE A 71 14.54 -2.08 -4.47
CA ILE A 71 15.82 -2.80 -4.57
C ILE A 71 16.46 -3.15 -3.22
N ALA A 72 15.91 -2.63 -2.11
CA ALA A 72 16.44 -2.80 -0.75
C ALA A 72 15.35 -3.25 0.23
N HIS A 73 14.39 -4.06 -0.24
CA HIS A 73 13.36 -4.65 0.63
C HIS A 73 13.92 -5.45 1.80
N ASP A 74 15.08 -6.09 1.62
CA ASP A 74 15.77 -6.88 2.64
C ASP A 74 16.43 -6.01 3.72
N GLU A 75 16.75 -4.75 3.41
CA GLU A 75 17.35 -3.77 4.35
C GLU A 75 16.35 -3.20 5.36
N VAL A 76 15.04 -3.38 5.14
CA VAL A 76 14.02 -3.01 6.13
C VAL A 76 14.10 -3.99 7.31
N ASP A 77 14.40 -3.51 8.51
CA ASP A 77 14.51 -4.34 9.70
C ASP A 77 13.20 -5.12 9.98
N ASP A 78 13.33 -6.41 10.31
CA ASP A 78 12.18 -7.28 10.57
C ASP A 78 11.32 -6.75 11.74
N ALA A 79 11.96 -6.11 12.73
CA ALA A 79 11.26 -5.49 13.86
C ALA A 79 10.37 -4.31 13.42
N VAL A 80 10.78 -3.54 12.40
CA VAL A 80 9.99 -2.44 11.84
C VAL A 80 8.85 -3.01 10.98
N ALA A 81 9.12 -4.03 10.17
CA ALA A 81 8.09 -4.73 9.41
C ALA A 81 7.00 -5.34 10.31
N ASP A 82 7.41 -5.99 11.41
CA ASP A 82 6.50 -6.55 12.43
C ASP A 82 5.68 -5.45 13.11
N ARG A 83 6.30 -4.31 13.43
CA ARG A 83 5.62 -3.13 14.00
C ARG A 83 4.54 -2.64 13.05
N VAL A 84 4.88 -2.37 11.79
CA VAL A 84 3.91 -1.93 10.76
C VAL A 84 2.76 -2.94 10.63
N ALA A 85 3.07 -4.23 10.51
CA ALA A 85 2.06 -5.28 10.39
C ALA A 85 1.14 -5.35 11.62
N ARG A 86 1.63 -5.05 12.83
CA ARG A 86 0.80 -4.93 14.03
C ARG A 86 -0.15 -3.73 13.95
N HIS A 87 0.35 -2.52 13.65
CA HIS A 87 -0.49 -1.32 13.53
C HIS A 87 -1.59 -1.51 12.45
N VAL A 88 -1.27 -2.15 11.33
CA VAL A 88 -2.28 -2.50 10.31
C VAL A 88 -3.35 -3.42 10.90
N ARG A 89 -2.98 -4.48 11.63
CA ARG A 89 -3.97 -5.36 12.27
C ARG A 89 -4.84 -4.62 13.30
N GLU A 90 -4.30 -3.60 13.97
CA GLU A 90 -4.98 -2.76 14.97
C GLU A 90 -5.90 -1.69 14.36
N GLY A 91 -5.70 -1.32 13.09
CA GLY A 91 -6.63 -0.49 12.33
C GLY A 91 -6.01 0.45 11.30
N MET A 92 -4.69 0.66 11.32
CA MET A 92 -4.00 1.51 10.35
C MET A 92 -4.24 0.99 8.92
N GLY A 93 -4.52 1.90 8.00
CA GLY A 93 -4.60 1.60 6.57
C GLY A 93 -3.21 1.36 5.98
N LEU A 94 -3.10 0.50 4.96
CA LEU A 94 -1.85 0.29 4.22
C LEU A 94 -2.09 0.34 2.71
N ILE A 95 -1.45 1.28 2.04
CA ILE A 95 -1.46 1.39 0.58
C ILE A 95 -0.09 0.94 0.07
N VAL A 96 -0.05 -0.16 -0.66
CA VAL A 96 1.18 -0.73 -1.21
C VAL A 96 1.24 -0.41 -2.69
N LEU A 97 2.32 0.25 -3.11
CA LEU A 97 2.47 0.75 -4.47
C LEU A 97 3.51 -0.07 -5.22
N HIS A 98 3.16 -0.45 -6.46
CA HIS A 98 4.11 -0.97 -7.45
C HIS A 98 4.99 -2.12 -6.93
N SER A 99 6.31 -1.94 -6.95
CA SER A 99 7.36 -2.85 -6.48
C SER A 99 7.26 -3.16 -4.98
N GLY A 100 6.51 -2.35 -4.22
CA GLY A 100 6.10 -2.63 -2.85
C GLY A 100 5.37 -3.95 -2.67
N HIS A 101 4.95 -4.64 -3.73
CA HIS A 101 4.48 -6.04 -3.64
C HIS A 101 5.49 -6.96 -2.94
N HIS A 102 6.79 -6.68 -2.98
CA HIS A 102 7.80 -7.43 -2.25
C HIS A 102 8.13 -6.88 -0.85
N ALA A 103 7.47 -5.82 -0.40
CA ALA A 103 7.67 -5.26 0.94
C ALA A 103 7.40 -6.31 2.03
N LYS A 104 8.34 -6.42 2.99
CA LYS A 104 8.23 -7.34 4.14
C LYS A 104 6.88 -7.27 4.86
N PRO A 105 6.34 -6.09 5.27
CA PRO A 105 5.05 -6.04 5.96
C PRO A 105 3.89 -6.53 5.08
N PHE A 106 3.90 -6.25 3.77
CA PHE A 106 2.85 -6.70 2.86
C PHE A 106 2.84 -8.22 2.73
N ARG A 107 4.00 -8.83 2.47
CA ARG A 107 4.16 -10.30 2.39
C ARG A 107 3.78 -10.98 3.70
N GLN A 108 4.20 -10.42 4.84
CA GLN A 108 3.85 -10.93 6.17
C GLN A 108 2.33 -10.86 6.44
N LEU A 109 1.68 -9.76 6.06
CA LEU A 109 0.24 -9.58 6.21
C LEU A 109 -0.55 -10.54 5.33
N LEU A 110 -0.09 -10.79 4.10
CA LEU A 110 -0.78 -11.68 3.15
C LEU A 110 -0.44 -13.16 3.35
N GLY A 111 0.73 -13.47 3.92
CA GLY A 111 1.21 -14.84 4.12
C GLY A 111 1.64 -15.53 2.82
N MET A 112 2.07 -14.76 1.82
CA MET A 112 2.55 -15.27 0.52
C MET A 112 3.75 -14.47 0.02
N ASP A 113 4.44 -15.02 -0.98
CA ASP A 113 5.65 -14.41 -1.54
C ASP A 113 5.38 -13.14 -2.36
N ALA A 114 4.16 -12.99 -2.90
CA ALA A 114 3.77 -11.86 -3.74
C ALA A 114 4.68 -11.69 -4.97
N ASP A 115 5.17 -12.80 -5.51
CA ASP A 115 5.94 -12.88 -6.76
C ASP A 115 5.04 -12.84 -8.00
N LEU A 116 5.60 -12.45 -9.14
CA LEU A 116 4.91 -12.17 -10.41
C LEU A 116 5.87 -12.30 -11.61
N THR A 117 5.32 -12.24 -12.82
CA THR A 117 6.13 -12.07 -14.04
C THR A 117 6.26 -10.60 -14.38
N TRP A 118 7.40 -10.16 -14.92
CA TRP A 118 7.63 -8.75 -15.21
C TRP A 118 8.43 -8.51 -16.49
N ARG A 119 8.32 -7.29 -17.04
CA ARG A 119 9.10 -6.79 -18.17
C ARG A 119 9.13 -5.26 -18.17
N GLU A 120 10.32 -4.70 -18.26
CA GLU A 120 10.54 -3.27 -18.48
C GLU A 120 10.75 -3.01 -19.98
N ALA A 121 9.76 -2.42 -20.65
CA ALA A 121 9.78 -2.20 -22.09
C ALA A 121 9.03 -0.93 -22.55
N GLU A 122 8.82 0.04 -21.64
CA GLU A 122 8.12 1.31 -21.93
C GLU A 122 6.75 1.09 -22.59
N GLU A 123 6.06 0.01 -22.22
CA GLU A 123 4.86 -0.43 -22.91
C GLU A 123 3.60 0.18 -22.31
N ARG A 124 2.52 0.22 -23.08
CA ARG A 124 1.25 0.79 -22.59
C ARG A 124 0.57 -0.15 -21.61
N GLU A 125 0.15 0.41 -20.48
CA GLU A 125 -0.76 -0.23 -19.54
C GLU A 125 -2.15 0.40 -19.66
N ARG A 126 -3.18 -0.42 -19.85
CA ARG A 126 -4.58 0.01 -19.72
C ARG A 126 -5.17 -0.57 -18.45
N LEU A 127 -5.51 0.28 -17.49
CA LEU A 127 -6.22 -0.10 -16.29
C LEU A 127 -7.72 -0.06 -16.55
N HIS A 128 -8.39 -1.20 -16.41
CA HIS A 128 -9.84 -1.29 -16.43
C HIS A 128 -10.40 -1.18 -15.01
N VAL A 129 -11.51 -0.47 -14.83
CA VAL A 129 -12.29 -0.46 -13.58
C VAL A 129 -13.25 -1.65 -13.61
N ILE A 130 -13.12 -2.59 -12.68
CA ILE A 130 -13.98 -3.79 -12.61
C ILE A 130 -14.98 -3.70 -11.47
N ASP A 131 -14.69 -2.87 -10.47
CA ASP A 131 -15.60 -2.55 -9.38
C ASP A 131 -16.01 -1.07 -9.41
N PRO A 132 -16.89 -0.66 -10.34
CA PRO A 132 -17.26 0.74 -10.53
C PRO A 132 -18.03 1.34 -9.34
N GLY A 133 -18.52 0.52 -8.42
CA GLY A 133 -19.17 0.97 -7.18
C GLY A 133 -18.20 1.18 -6.02
N HIS A 134 -16.92 0.87 -6.19
CA HIS A 134 -15.93 0.97 -5.12
C HIS A 134 -15.51 2.43 -4.88
N PRO A 135 -15.35 2.88 -3.61
CA PRO A 135 -14.89 4.23 -3.31
C PRO A 135 -13.57 4.62 -3.99
N ILE A 136 -12.64 3.66 -4.11
CA ILE A 136 -11.34 3.86 -4.81
C ILE A 136 -11.53 4.27 -6.28
N ALA A 137 -12.58 3.78 -6.95
CA ALA A 137 -12.86 4.05 -8.35
C ALA A 137 -13.67 5.34 -8.59
N SER A 138 -14.03 6.07 -7.53
CA SER A 138 -14.87 7.27 -7.61
C SER A 138 -14.23 8.35 -8.50
N GLY A 139 -14.99 8.85 -9.48
CA GLY A 139 -14.53 9.91 -10.39
C GLY A 139 -13.64 9.42 -11.54
N LEU A 140 -13.32 8.13 -11.63
CA LEU A 140 -12.52 7.58 -12.73
C LEU A 140 -13.38 7.18 -13.94
N PRO A 141 -12.81 7.20 -15.16
CA PRO A 141 -13.43 6.58 -16.33
C PRO A 141 -13.48 5.04 -16.21
N GLU A 142 -14.23 4.38 -17.09
CA GLU A 142 -14.30 2.90 -17.14
C GLU A 142 -12.93 2.22 -17.35
N SER A 143 -12.01 2.94 -17.99
CA SER A 143 -10.60 2.57 -18.12
C SER A 143 -9.78 3.81 -18.45
N PHE A 144 -8.48 3.78 -18.13
CA PHE A 144 -7.51 4.79 -18.52
C PHE A 144 -6.17 4.14 -18.88
N VAL A 145 -5.32 4.89 -19.58
CA VAL A 145 -4.04 4.38 -20.09
C VAL A 145 -2.90 5.11 -19.38
N VAL A 146 -1.95 4.33 -18.86
CA VAL A 146 -0.62 4.81 -18.48
C VAL A 146 0.28 4.60 -19.70
N PRO A 147 0.84 5.67 -20.30
CA PRO A 147 1.53 5.57 -21.60
C PRO A 147 2.77 4.69 -21.58
N GLU A 148 3.55 4.76 -20.50
CA GLU A 148 4.81 4.05 -20.31
C GLU A 148 4.78 3.37 -18.93
N ALA A 149 4.85 2.04 -18.92
CA ALA A 149 4.79 1.25 -17.71
C ALA A 149 5.71 0.04 -17.79
N GLU A 150 6.27 -0.35 -16.65
CA GLU A 150 6.77 -1.70 -16.45
C GLU A 150 5.56 -2.66 -16.36
N MET A 151 5.61 -3.73 -17.14
CA MET A 151 4.60 -4.79 -17.13
C MET A 151 4.80 -5.68 -15.91
N TYR A 152 3.73 -5.88 -15.14
CA TYR A 152 3.58 -7.03 -14.23
C TYR A 152 2.48 -7.94 -14.77
N GLY A 153 2.67 -9.25 -14.63
CA GLY A 153 1.80 -10.26 -15.24
C GLY A 153 1.46 -11.41 -14.28
N GLU A 154 0.26 -11.96 -14.42
CA GLU A 154 -0.20 -13.14 -13.68
C GLU A 154 0.63 -14.40 -14.02
N PRO A 155 0.74 -15.38 -13.09
CA PRO A 155 0.13 -15.41 -11.77
C PRO A 155 0.85 -14.50 -10.76
N PHE A 156 0.09 -13.62 -10.12
CA PHE A 156 0.52 -12.87 -8.94
C PHE A 156 0.24 -13.70 -7.69
N THR A 157 1.30 -14.09 -6.98
CA THR A 157 1.24 -15.04 -5.86
C THR A 157 0.79 -14.38 -4.55
N VAL A 158 -0.42 -13.87 -4.56
CA VAL A 158 -1.16 -13.29 -3.43
C VAL A 158 -2.48 -14.06 -3.22
N PRO A 159 -3.07 -14.03 -2.00
CA PRO A 159 -4.41 -14.56 -1.79
C PRO A 159 -5.42 -13.89 -2.73
N GLU A 160 -6.57 -14.53 -2.91
CA GLU A 160 -7.69 -13.88 -3.59
C GLU A 160 -8.03 -12.56 -2.86
N PRO A 161 -8.14 -11.43 -3.57
CA PRO A 161 -8.46 -10.17 -2.94
C PRO A 161 -9.92 -10.13 -2.48
N ASP A 162 -10.19 -9.46 -1.37
CA ASP A 162 -11.56 -9.26 -0.87
C ASP A 162 -12.40 -8.46 -1.88
N ARG A 163 -11.75 -7.50 -2.57
CA ARG A 163 -12.28 -6.78 -3.74
C ARG A 163 -11.18 -6.54 -4.76
N LEU A 164 -11.52 -6.71 -6.03
CA LEU A 164 -10.66 -6.39 -7.17
C LEU A 164 -11.20 -5.14 -7.86
N VAL A 165 -10.48 -4.02 -7.75
CA VAL A 165 -10.90 -2.71 -8.26
C VAL A 165 -10.40 -2.49 -9.69
N PHE A 166 -9.15 -2.91 -9.96
CA PHE A 166 -8.49 -2.73 -11.26
C PHE A 166 -7.86 -4.03 -11.77
N VAL A 167 -7.84 -4.15 -13.09
CA VAL A 167 -7.16 -5.18 -13.88
C VAL A 167 -6.49 -4.44 -15.03
N SER A 168 -5.20 -4.66 -15.13
CA SER A 168 -4.40 -4.10 -16.21
C SER A 168 -4.38 -5.05 -17.39
N TRP A 169 -4.44 -4.48 -18.58
CA TRP A 169 -3.97 -5.09 -19.81
C TRP A 169 -2.68 -4.40 -20.22
N PHE A 170 -1.71 -5.18 -20.68
CA PHE A 170 -0.42 -4.70 -21.15
C PHE A 170 -0.24 -4.96 -22.64
N GLU A 171 0.51 -4.10 -23.32
CA GLU A 171 0.72 -4.19 -24.77
C GLU A 171 1.40 -5.48 -25.23
N GLY A 172 2.23 -6.09 -24.38
CA GLY A 172 2.79 -7.42 -24.64
C GLY A 172 1.79 -8.58 -24.54
N GLY A 173 0.57 -8.34 -24.06
CA GLY A 173 -0.53 -9.30 -24.01
C GLY A 173 -0.83 -9.86 -22.62
N GLU A 174 -0.04 -9.50 -21.61
CA GLU A 174 -0.26 -9.90 -20.22
C GLU A 174 -1.43 -9.13 -19.59
N VAL A 175 -1.96 -9.72 -18.52
CA VAL A 175 -2.96 -9.10 -17.65
C VAL A 175 -2.51 -9.19 -16.20
N PHE A 176 -3.02 -8.31 -15.36
CA PHE A 176 -2.65 -8.25 -13.95
C PHE A 176 -3.77 -7.74 -13.06
N ARG A 177 -3.99 -8.37 -11.91
CA ARG A 177 -4.86 -7.82 -10.86
C ARG A 177 -4.22 -6.60 -10.18
N SER A 178 -4.32 -5.45 -10.83
CA SER A 178 -3.57 -4.22 -10.51
C SER A 178 -4.16 -3.34 -9.40
N GLY A 179 -5.35 -3.67 -8.88
CA GLY A 179 -5.97 -2.98 -7.77
C GLY A 179 -6.64 -3.94 -6.80
N CYS A 180 -5.90 -4.41 -5.79
CA CYS A 180 -6.36 -5.46 -4.89
C CYS A 180 -6.63 -4.93 -3.48
N CYS A 181 -7.84 -5.11 -2.97
CA CYS A 181 -8.20 -4.79 -1.59
C CYS A 181 -8.14 -6.03 -0.70
N TYR A 182 -7.61 -5.88 0.50
CA TYR A 182 -7.60 -6.89 1.55
C TYR A 182 -7.97 -6.29 2.90
N ARG A 183 -8.38 -7.15 3.83
CA ARG A 183 -8.51 -6.83 5.25
C ARG A 183 -7.63 -7.75 6.08
N ARG A 184 -6.90 -7.17 7.03
CA ARG A 184 -6.14 -7.92 8.06
C ARG A 184 -6.41 -7.29 9.41
N GLY A 185 -7.04 -8.06 10.30
CA GLY A 185 -7.59 -7.50 11.53
C GLY A 185 -8.59 -6.38 11.24
N LYS A 186 -8.32 -5.19 11.77
CA LYS A 186 -9.12 -3.98 11.51
C LYS A 186 -8.64 -3.19 10.27
N GLY A 187 -7.36 -3.28 9.91
CA GLY A 187 -6.78 -2.52 8.82
C GLY A 187 -7.26 -2.94 7.44
N ARG A 188 -7.38 -1.94 6.58
CA ARG A 188 -7.68 -2.08 5.15
C ARG A 188 -6.39 -1.91 4.37
N ILE A 189 -6.12 -2.83 3.47
CA ILE A 189 -4.93 -2.84 2.63
C ILE A 189 -5.36 -2.68 1.18
N PHE A 190 -4.73 -1.78 0.43
CA PHE A 190 -4.91 -1.67 -1.01
C PHE A 190 -3.56 -1.76 -1.70
N TYR A 191 -3.41 -2.75 -2.57
CA TYR A 191 -2.27 -2.85 -3.46
C TYR A 191 -2.63 -2.21 -4.81
N PHE A 192 -1.81 -1.27 -5.27
CA PHE A 192 -1.98 -0.57 -6.55
C PHE A 192 -0.71 -0.63 -7.39
N ARG A 193 -0.80 -1.24 -8.58
CA ARG A 193 0.37 -1.61 -9.38
C ARG A 193 1.16 -0.44 -10.01
N PRO A 194 0.56 0.65 -10.51
CA PRO A 194 1.33 1.70 -11.19
C PRO A 194 2.33 2.39 -10.27
N GLY A 195 3.55 2.61 -10.77
CA GLY A 195 4.56 3.37 -10.01
C GLY A 195 6.04 3.12 -10.30
N HIS A 196 6.42 2.69 -11.49
CA HIS A 196 7.83 2.43 -11.81
C HIS A 196 8.63 3.75 -11.79
N GLU A 197 9.83 3.72 -11.22
CA GLU A 197 10.61 4.90 -10.84
C GLU A 197 11.08 5.77 -12.01
N THR A 198 11.26 5.18 -13.20
CA THR A 198 11.79 5.87 -14.38
C THR A 198 10.70 6.51 -15.26
N TYR A 199 9.43 6.37 -14.88
CA TYR A 199 8.28 6.89 -15.61
C TYR A 199 7.47 7.90 -14.77
N PRO A 200 6.84 8.91 -15.39
CA PRO A 200 6.10 9.96 -14.69
C PRO A 200 4.71 9.50 -14.21
N VAL A 201 4.56 8.26 -13.72
CA VAL A 201 3.27 7.64 -13.37
C VAL A 201 2.50 8.45 -12.33
N TYR A 202 3.17 8.96 -11.29
CA TYR A 202 2.52 9.72 -10.22
C TYR A 202 2.16 11.16 -10.61
N HIS A 203 2.58 11.63 -11.79
CA HIS A 203 2.17 12.92 -12.36
C HIS A 203 0.82 12.83 -13.09
N GLN A 204 0.30 11.63 -13.34
CA GLN A 204 -0.95 11.42 -14.07
C GLN A 204 -2.20 11.61 -13.19
N ASP A 205 -3.17 12.38 -13.67
CA ASP A 205 -4.39 12.76 -12.91
C ASP A 205 -5.22 11.57 -12.43
N GLU A 206 -5.40 10.54 -13.26
CA GLU A 206 -6.15 9.34 -12.85
C GLU A 206 -5.42 8.59 -11.73
N ILE A 207 -4.09 8.50 -11.79
CA ILE A 207 -3.28 7.88 -10.74
C ILE A 207 -3.41 8.65 -9.44
N GLN A 208 -3.27 9.98 -9.47
CA GLN A 208 -3.46 10.83 -8.29
C GLN A 208 -4.86 10.71 -7.70
N THR A 209 -5.89 10.60 -8.56
CA THR A 209 -7.28 10.38 -8.12
C THR A 209 -7.42 9.05 -7.38
N VAL A 210 -6.81 7.97 -7.88
CA VAL A 210 -6.78 6.68 -7.18
C VAL A 210 -6.08 6.80 -5.84
N LEU A 211 -4.93 7.47 -5.78
CA LEU A 211 -4.19 7.66 -4.53
C LEU A 211 -5.04 8.39 -3.49
N ARG A 212 -5.69 9.51 -3.85
CA ARG A 212 -6.56 10.25 -2.93
C ARG A 212 -7.74 9.40 -2.44
N ASN A 213 -8.43 8.70 -3.35
CA ASN A 213 -9.57 7.86 -2.98
C ASN A 213 -9.15 6.68 -2.09
N ALA A 214 -7.96 6.12 -2.32
CA ALA A 214 -7.42 5.03 -1.53
C ALA A 214 -7.12 5.45 -0.08
N ALA A 215 -6.63 6.67 0.14
CA ALA A 215 -6.40 7.22 1.48
C ALA A 215 -7.69 7.26 2.29
N GLU A 216 -8.75 7.83 1.71
CA GLU A 216 -10.06 7.93 2.36
C GLU A 216 -10.69 6.55 2.61
N TRP A 217 -10.53 5.62 1.65
CA TRP A 217 -11.05 4.27 1.82
C TRP A 217 -10.30 3.47 2.90
N ALA A 218 -8.98 3.63 2.98
CA ALA A 218 -8.14 2.86 3.89
C ALA A 218 -8.13 3.42 5.32
N ALA A 219 -8.62 4.64 5.53
CA ALA A 219 -8.68 5.29 6.83
C ALA A 219 -9.31 4.36 7.91
N PRO A 220 -8.78 4.38 9.15
CA PRO A 220 -9.31 3.57 10.24
C PRO A 220 -10.79 3.86 10.48
N VAL A 221 -11.54 2.81 10.82
CA VAL A 221 -12.94 2.94 11.24
C VAL A 221 -13.09 2.59 12.72
N GLU A 222 -13.98 3.29 13.39
CA GLU A 222 -14.36 2.98 14.76
C GLU A 222 -14.87 1.54 14.87
N GLY A 223 -14.55 0.87 15.97
CA GLY A 223 -14.95 -0.51 16.20
C GLY A 223 -14.47 -1.06 17.53
N SER A 224 -14.74 -2.34 17.74
CA SER A 224 -14.26 -3.08 18.92
C SER A 224 -12.73 -3.18 18.93
N PRO A 225 -12.09 -3.27 20.11
CA PRO A 225 -10.66 -3.54 20.21
C PRO A 225 -10.26 -4.82 19.45
N TYR A 226 -9.09 -4.79 18.81
CA TYR A 226 -8.49 -5.97 18.19
C TYR A 226 -7.51 -6.63 19.18
N PRO A 227 -7.62 -7.94 19.47
CA PRO A 227 -6.71 -8.60 20.39
C PRO A 227 -5.36 -8.88 19.72
N THR A 228 -4.29 -8.26 20.21
CA THR A 228 -2.91 -8.49 19.74
C THR A 228 -2.10 -9.43 20.63
N ALA A 229 -2.65 -9.82 21.77
CA ALA A 229 -2.07 -10.78 22.70
C ALA A 229 -3.14 -11.70 23.30
N PRO A 230 -2.77 -12.93 23.71
CA PRO A 230 -3.67 -13.78 24.47
C PRO A 230 -4.08 -13.09 25.77
N ARG A 231 -5.38 -12.93 25.99
CA ARG A 231 -5.96 -12.38 27.22
C ARG A 231 -6.62 -13.50 28.01
N ASN A 232 -6.16 -13.73 29.23
CA ASN A 232 -6.88 -14.60 30.17
C ASN A 232 -8.14 -13.87 30.67
N VAL A 233 -9.27 -14.58 30.69
CA VAL A 233 -10.56 -14.07 31.20
C VAL A 233 -10.98 -15.01 32.33
N PRO A 234 -10.48 -14.80 33.56
CA PRO A 234 -10.69 -15.72 34.68
C PRO A 234 -12.10 -15.59 35.28
N ASP A 235 -12.77 -14.49 35.01
CA ASP A 235 -14.16 -14.25 35.42
C ASP A 235 -15.08 -14.62 34.24
N PRO A 236 -15.76 -15.79 34.28
CA PRO A 236 -16.68 -16.15 33.22
C PRO A 236 -17.92 -15.24 33.25
N ALA A 237 -18.52 -15.01 32.08
CA ALA A 237 -19.73 -14.19 31.96
C ALA A 237 -20.97 -14.85 32.59
N GLU A 238 -20.92 -16.17 32.78
CA GLU A 238 -21.95 -17.00 33.40
C GLU A 238 -21.30 -18.02 34.33
N ASP A 239 -22.05 -18.54 35.29
CA ASP A 239 -21.56 -19.60 36.17
C ASP A 239 -21.21 -20.85 35.34
N ILE A 240 -19.97 -21.33 35.47
CA ILE A 240 -19.52 -22.56 34.83
C ILE A 240 -19.44 -23.64 35.91
N ASP A 241 -20.27 -24.68 35.78
CA ASP A 241 -20.30 -25.78 36.75
C ASP A 241 -18.92 -26.46 36.85
N GLY A 242 -18.41 -26.56 38.07
CA GLY A 242 -17.08 -27.11 38.36
C GLY A 242 -15.89 -26.20 37.99
N TYR A 243 -16.10 -24.93 37.63
CA TYR A 243 -15.02 -23.97 37.42
C TYR A 243 -14.70 -23.21 38.71
N ASP A 244 -13.71 -23.71 39.45
CA ASP A 244 -13.11 -22.98 40.56
C ASP A 244 -11.98 -22.06 40.04
N ARG A 245 -12.02 -20.80 40.48
CA ARG A 245 -11.05 -19.76 40.10
C ARG A 245 -9.63 -20.04 40.58
#